data_AF-A0A945FJ88-F1
#
_entry.id   AF-A0A945FJ88-F1
#
_cell.length_a   1.000
_cell.length_b   1.000
_cell.length_c   1.000
_cell.angle_alpha   90.00
_cell.angle_beta   90.00
_cell.angle_gamma   90.00
#
_symmetry.space_group_name_H-M   'P 1'
#
loop_
_entity.id
_entity.type
_entity.pdbx_description
1 polymer ?
#
loop_
_entity_poly.entity_id
_entity_poly.type
_entity_poly.pdbx_seq_one_letter_code
_entity_poly.pdbx_strand_id
1 'polypeptide(L)'
;GNVFAYNYSVETLSEGTWVPCDVSLHGHFPFMNLFESNTVQKIDVSDYWGPVGPGNTFLRNRVENYGFRIRDHSHLQNVIGNELVQVDQEIAIHNSVKNTYTEGNYVGGLLHWSPNIIDKTIPHSLYLSEKPGFFGDLPWPVIGADLISSQGKIPAQIRFENR
;
A
#
# COMPACT_ATOMS: atom_id res chain seq x y z
N GLY A 1 10.14 12.89 -3.36
CA GLY A 1 9.46 12.26 -4.50
C GLY A 1 8.04 12.77 -4.58
N ASN A 2 7.17 11.99 -5.20
CA ASN A 2 5.77 12.35 -5.43
C ASN A 2 4.86 11.72 -4.37
N VAL A 3 3.62 12.21 -4.29
CA VAL A 3 2.57 11.65 -3.42
C VAL A 3 1.43 11.14 -4.29
N PHE A 4 1.07 9.87 -4.11
CA PHE A 4 -0.09 9.22 -4.70
C PHE A 4 -1.00 8.78 -3.56
N ALA A 5 -2.11 9.49 -3.36
CA ALA A 5 -2.95 9.24 -2.20
C ALA A 5 -4.44 9.29 -2.49
N TYR A 6 -5.19 8.52 -1.70
CA TYR A 6 -6.67 8.49 -1.71
C TYR A 6 -7.29 8.11 -3.06
N ASN A 7 -6.58 7.31 -3.86
CA ASN A 7 -7.08 6.78 -5.12
C ASN A 7 -7.84 5.47 -4.91
N TYR A 8 -8.89 5.25 -5.70
CA TYR A 8 -9.54 3.95 -5.84
C TYR A 8 -9.26 3.43 -7.25
N SER A 9 -8.55 2.32 -7.35
CA SER A 9 -8.19 1.68 -8.61
C SER A 9 -8.68 0.24 -8.60
N VAL A 10 -9.46 -0.09 -9.63
CA VAL A 10 -10.14 -1.38 -9.81
C VAL A 10 -10.20 -1.72 -11.29
N GLU A 11 -10.57 -2.96 -11.59
CA GLU A 11 -10.83 -3.42 -12.96
C GLU A 11 -9.59 -3.25 -13.87
N THR A 12 -8.42 -3.66 -13.38
CA THR A 12 -7.20 -3.67 -14.20
C THR A 12 -7.38 -4.57 -15.43
N LEU A 13 -7.16 -4.03 -16.63
CA LEU A 13 -7.28 -4.75 -17.89
C LEU A 13 -5.91 -4.94 -18.55
N SER A 14 -5.69 -6.11 -19.12
CA SER A 14 -4.53 -6.43 -19.94
C SER A 14 -5.00 -7.14 -21.21
N GLU A 15 -4.34 -6.85 -22.33
CA GLU A 15 -4.49 -7.64 -23.56
C GLU A 15 -3.75 -8.99 -23.48
N GLY A 16 -2.92 -9.19 -22.46
CA GLY A 16 -2.17 -10.42 -22.21
C GLY A 16 -2.74 -11.30 -21.10
N THR A 17 -2.05 -12.41 -20.79
CA THR A 17 -2.46 -13.37 -19.75
C THR A 17 -2.02 -12.98 -18.32
N TRP A 18 -1.45 -11.78 -18.15
CA TRP A 18 -0.93 -11.29 -16.88
C TRP A 18 -1.87 -10.25 -16.27
N VAL A 19 -1.85 -10.17 -14.94
CA VAL A 19 -2.65 -9.21 -14.18
C VAL A 19 -1.87 -7.91 -13.97
N PRO A 20 -2.36 -6.75 -14.47
CA PRO A 20 -1.73 -5.46 -14.23
C PRO A 20 -1.68 -5.07 -12.77
N CYS A 21 -0.71 -4.22 -12.45
CA CYS A 21 -0.60 -3.61 -11.12
C CYS A 21 -1.19 -2.21 -11.18
N ASP A 22 -1.98 -1.83 -10.18
CA ASP A 22 -2.51 -0.47 -10.04
C ASP A 22 -1.39 0.49 -9.62
N VAL A 23 -0.57 0.05 -8.68
CA VAL A 23 0.65 0.74 -8.28
C VAL A 23 1.83 -0.08 -8.77
N SER A 24 2.48 0.42 -9.82
CA SER A 24 3.70 -0.17 -10.38
C SER A 24 4.85 0.81 -10.22
N LEU A 25 5.86 0.42 -9.45
CA LEU A 25 7.12 1.17 -9.39
C LEU A 25 8.11 0.51 -10.33
N HIS A 26 8.56 1.29 -11.30
CA HIS A 26 9.38 0.81 -12.40
C HIS A 26 10.32 1.86 -12.97
N GLY A 27 11.41 1.43 -13.61
CA GLY A 27 12.27 2.28 -14.43
C GLY A 27 13.61 2.64 -13.79
N HIS A 28 14.14 3.82 -14.12
CA HIS A 28 15.52 4.22 -13.82
C HIS A 28 15.67 4.71 -12.37
N PHE A 29 15.50 3.80 -11.41
CA PHE A 29 15.72 4.00 -9.97
C PHE A 29 14.76 5.04 -9.32
N PRO A 30 13.43 4.91 -9.44
CA PRO A 30 12.49 5.79 -8.74
C PRO A 30 12.55 5.61 -7.22
N PHE A 31 12.62 6.72 -6.48
CA PHE A 31 12.93 6.73 -5.05
C PHE A 31 12.13 7.80 -4.30
N MET A 32 11.95 7.60 -2.99
CA MET A 32 11.32 8.56 -2.07
C MET A 32 9.93 9.04 -2.50
N ASN A 33 9.13 8.16 -3.13
CA ASN A 33 7.72 8.40 -3.40
C ASN A 33 6.85 7.89 -2.25
N LEU A 34 5.70 8.53 -2.04
CA LEU A 34 4.71 8.16 -1.04
C LEU A 34 3.45 7.65 -1.74
N PHE A 35 3.04 6.43 -1.41
CA PHE A 35 1.77 5.85 -1.79
C PHE A 35 0.98 5.64 -0.51
N GLU A 36 -0.06 6.43 -0.28
CA GLU A 36 -0.83 6.32 0.97
C GLU A 36 -2.35 6.34 0.82
N SER A 37 -3.04 5.61 1.69
CA SER A 37 -4.50 5.59 1.73
C SER A 37 -5.18 5.29 0.38
N ASN A 38 -4.51 4.57 -0.52
CA ASN A 38 -5.11 4.10 -1.77
C ASN A 38 -5.81 2.76 -1.54
N THR A 39 -6.93 2.54 -2.22
CA THR A 39 -7.55 1.22 -2.34
C THR A 39 -7.31 0.72 -3.76
N VAL A 40 -6.58 -0.38 -3.89
CA VAL A 40 -6.04 -0.90 -5.15
C VAL A 40 -6.17 -2.41 -5.26
N GLN A 41 -6.03 -2.97 -6.45
CA GLN A 41 -6.08 -4.42 -6.65
C GLN A 41 -4.72 -5.08 -6.53
N LYS A 42 -3.60 -4.42 -6.82
CA LYS A 42 -2.25 -5.02 -6.78
C LYS A 42 -1.18 -3.95 -6.69
N ILE A 43 -0.18 -4.19 -5.84
CA ILE A 43 1.03 -3.35 -5.75
C ILE A 43 2.26 -4.17 -6.14
N ASP A 44 3.10 -3.59 -6.98
CA ASP A 44 4.32 -4.25 -7.42
C ASP A 44 5.49 -3.26 -7.52
N VAL A 45 6.60 -3.61 -6.90
CA VAL A 45 7.80 -2.79 -6.78
C VAL A 45 8.93 -3.51 -7.49
N SER A 46 9.21 -3.03 -8.70
CA SER A 46 10.06 -3.66 -9.69
C SER A 46 9.54 -5.00 -10.20
N ASP A 47 9.52 -5.15 -11.52
CA ASP A 47 9.25 -6.40 -12.22
C ASP A 47 10.19 -6.65 -13.42
N TYR A 48 10.85 -5.59 -13.90
CA TYR A 48 11.60 -5.45 -15.13
C TYR A 48 12.44 -4.13 -15.02
N TRP A 49 13.21 -3.71 -16.02
CA TRP A 49 13.94 -2.41 -16.07
C TRP A 49 14.85 -1.95 -14.90
N GLY A 50 15.01 -2.76 -13.84
CA GLY A 50 16.00 -2.57 -12.79
C GLY A 50 15.45 -2.12 -11.43
N PRO A 51 16.31 -2.12 -10.40
CA PRO A 51 15.94 -1.83 -9.01
C PRO A 51 15.29 -0.46 -8.83
N VAL A 52 14.42 -0.35 -7.83
CA VAL A 52 13.83 0.91 -7.39
C VAL A 52 14.10 1.18 -5.91
N GLY A 53 13.96 2.43 -5.48
CA GLY A 53 14.30 2.89 -4.12
C GLY A 53 15.56 3.75 -4.09
N PRO A 54 16.06 4.12 -2.90
CA PRO A 54 15.50 3.79 -1.59
C PRO A 54 14.26 4.62 -1.21
N GLY A 55 13.57 4.18 -0.17
CA GLY A 55 12.64 5.00 0.59
C GLY A 55 11.29 5.28 -0.07
N ASN A 56 10.88 4.50 -1.08
CA ASN A 56 9.47 4.54 -1.43
C ASN A 56 8.67 3.97 -0.25
N THR A 57 7.59 4.68 0.08
CA THR A 57 6.81 4.43 1.29
C THR A 57 5.38 4.12 0.92
N PHE A 58 4.92 2.97 1.41
CA PHE A 58 3.56 2.46 1.24
C PHE A 58 2.89 2.48 2.60
N LEU A 59 2.02 3.46 2.81
CA LEU A 59 1.38 3.72 4.10
C LEU A 59 -0.14 3.54 3.99
N ARG A 60 -0.74 2.66 4.79
CA ARG A 60 -2.22 2.55 4.87
C ARG A 60 -2.88 2.34 3.51
N ASN A 61 -2.27 1.61 2.58
CA ASN A 61 -2.96 1.21 1.36
C ASN A 61 -3.78 -0.06 1.63
N ARG A 62 -4.96 -0.15 1.02
CA ARG A 62 -5.75 -1.38 0.97
C ARG A 62 -5.50 -2.06 -0.37
N VAL A 63 -5.11 -3.32 -0.31
CA VAL A 63 -4.88 -4.17 -1.49
C VAL A 63 -5.95 -5.26 -1.49
N GLU A 64 -6.90 -5.15 -2.40
CA GLU A 64 -8.11 -5.98 -2.39
C GLU A 64 -7.93 -7.35 -3.06
N ASN A 65 -6.95 -7.48 -3.97
CA ASN A 65 -6.67 -8.72 -4.70
C ASN A 65 -5.14 -8.92 -4.89
N TYR A 66 -4.70 -10.05 -5.45
CA TYR A 66 -3.32 -10.35 -5.97
C TYR A 66 -2.06 -10.16 -5.08
N GLY A 67 -2.06 -9.30 -4.07
CA GLY A 67 -0.99 -9.08 -3.09
C GLY A 67 -0.11 -7.87 -3.38
N PHE A 68 0.97 -7.79 -2.61
CA PHE A 68 2.00 -6.76 -2.71
C PHE A 68 3.36 -7.45 -2.87
N ARG A 69 4.08 -7.17 -3.96
CA ARG A 69 5.43 -7.72 -4.20
C ARG A 69 6.52 -6.65 -4.27
N ILE A 70 7.72 -7.00 -3.80
CA ILE A 70 8.95 -6.20 -3.92
C ILE A 70 10.09 -7.08 -4.43
N ARG A 71 10.75 -6.69 -5.52
CA ARG A 71 11.72 -7.52 -6.25
C ARG A 71 12.98 -6.75 -6.70
N ASP A 72 13.83 -7.43 -7.46
CA ASP A 72 14.97 -6.90 -8.22
C ASP A 72 15.95 -6.00 -7.46
N HIS A 73 16.38 -6.40 -6.25
CA HIS A 73 17.31 -5.59 -5.44
C HIS A 73 16.75 -4.20 -5.08
N SER A 74 15.42 -4.04 -5.07
CA SER A 74 14.74 -2.80 -4.68
C SER A 74 14.78 -2.60 -3.16
N HIS A 75 15.98 -2.42 -2.62
CA HIS A 75 16.25 -2.33 -1.19
C HIS A 75 15.56 -1.13 -0.52
N LEU A 76 15.44 -1.18 0.81
CA LEU A 76 15.11 -0.02 1.64
C LEU A 76 13.73 0.61 1.33
N GLN A 77 12.71 -0.19 1.05
CA GLN A 77 11.33 0.31 1.00
C GLN A 77 10.73 0.40 2.41
N ASN A 78 9.66 1.18 2.57
CA ASN A 78 8.88 1.24 3.79
C ASN A 78 7.45 0.75 3.52
N VAL A 79 6.99 -0.28 4.24
CA VAL A 79 5.67 -0.90 4.08
C VAL A 79 4.98 -0.92 5.44
N ILE A 80 4.12 0.08 5.67
CA ILE A 80 3.60 0.37 7.01
C ILE A 80 2.07 0.45 6.99
N GLY A 81 1.39 -0.26 7.88
CA GLY A 81 -0.05 -0.05 8.09
C GLY A 81 -0.96 -0.47 6.94
N ASN A 82 -0.48 -1.21 5.94
CA ASN A 82 -1.29 -1.61 4.79
C ASN A 82 -2.24 -2.77 5.16
N GLU A 83 -3.36 -2.86 4.46
CA GLU A 83 -4.36 -3.91 4.61
C GLU A 83 -4.43 -4.76 3.33
N LEU A 84 -4.13 -6.06 3.43
CA LEU A 84 -4.31 -7.05 2.38
C LEU A 84 -5.49 -7.94 2.79
N VAL A 85 -6.62 -7.79 2.09
CA VAL A 85 -7.94 -8.25 2.56
C VAL A 85 -8.20 -9.75 2.39
N GLN A 86 -7.55 -10.40 1.42
CA GLN A 86 -7.74 -11.83 1.14
C GLN A 86 -6.78 -12.68 1.98
N VAL A 87 -7.26 -13.85 2.38
CA VAL A 87 -6.53 -14.79 3.25
C VAL A 87 -5.28 -15.40 2.59
N ASP A 88 -5.22 -15.42 1.26
CA ASP A 88 -4.12 -15.98 0.46
C ASP A 88 -3.12 -14.92 -0.02
N GLN A 89 -3.37 -13.64 0.28
CA GLN A 89 -2.45 -12.57 -0.05
C GLN A 89 -1.24 -12.54 0.89
N GLU A 90 -0.15 -11.99 0.38
CA GLU A 90 1.07 -11.75 1.13
C GLU A 90 1.73 -10.43 0.70
N ILE A 91 2.59 -9.91 1.58
CA ILE A 91 3.64 -8.96 1.23
C ILE A 91 4.88 -9.77 0.86
N ALA A 92 5.03 -10.12 -0.41
CA ALA A 92 6.12 -10.96 -0.90
C ALA A 92 7.39 -10.13 -1.16
N ILE A 93 8.45 -10.39 -0.41
CA ILE A 93 9.75 -9.72 -0.57
C ILE A 93 10.75 -10.73 -1.13
N HIS A 94 11.24 -10.51 -2.34
CA HIS A 94 12.21 -11.39 -2.97
C HIS A 94 13.54 -11.43 -2.20
N ASN A 95 14.24 -12.57 -2.22
CA ASN A 95 15.46 -12.80 -1.43
C ASN A 95 16.62 -11.83 -1.75
N SER A 96 16.61 -11.22 -2.93
CA SER A 96 17.58 -10.23 -3.37
C SER A 96 17.34 -8.86 -2.74
N VAL A 97 16.14 -8.59 -2.24
CA VAL A 97 15.79 -7.34 -1.56
C VAL A 97 16.31 -7.38 -0.13
N LYS A 98 16.72 -6.23 0.39
CA LYS A 98 17.39 -6.07 1.69
C LYS A 98 16.85 -4.84 2.40
N ASN A 99 16.78 -4.92 3.72
CA ASN A 99 16.50 -3.79 4.60
C ASN A 99 15.17 -3.06 4.31
N THR A 100 14.16 -3.76 3.76
CA THR A 100 12.80 -3.24 3.70
C THR A 100 12.21 -3.21 5.11
N TYR A 101 11.68 -2.06 5.51
CA TYR A 101 10.99 -1.88 6.78
C TYR A 101 9.51 -2.25 6.61
N THR A 102 9.05 -3.31 7.27
CA THR A 102 7.68 -3.85 7.11
C THR A 102 7.02 -3.99 8.48
N GLU A 103 6.10 -3.09 8.83
CA GLU A 103 5.52 -3.04 10.18
C GLU A 103 4.04 -2.66 10.20
N GLY A 104 3.28 -3.26 11.12
CA GLY A 104 1.89 -2.93 11.37
C GLY A 104 0.93 -3.20 10.22
N ASN A 105 1.26 -4.13 9.32
CA ASN A 105 0.39 -4.48 8.20
C ASN A 105 -0.63 -5.55 8.63
N TYR A 106 -1.86 -5.45 8.12
CA TYR A 106 -2.88 -6.48 8.27
C TYR A 106 -2.90 -7.33 7.00
N VAL A 107 -2.61 -8.63 7.10
CA VAL A 107 -2.52 -9.53 5.94
C VAL A 107 -3.34 -10.78 6.22
N GLY A 108 -4.35 -11.04 5.40
CA GLY A 108 -5.14 -12.26 5.47
C GLY A 108 -5.82 -12.52 6.81
N GLY A 109 -6.17 -11.46 7.55
CA GLY A 109 -6.79 -11.57 8.88
C GLY A 109 -5.82 -11.47 10.05
N LEU A 110 -4.51 -11.34 9.80
CA LEU A 110 -3.48 -11.33 10.82
C LEU A 110 -2.75 -9.98 10.86
N LEU A 111 -2.53 -9.48 12.06
CA LEU A 111 -1.73 -8.28 12.30
C LEU A 111 -0.24 -8.65 12.36
N HIS A 112 0.56 -8.07 11.48
CA HIS A 112 2.00 -8.29 11.40
C HIS A 112 2.79 -7.12 11.99
N TRP A 113 3.40 -7.35 13.14
CA TRP A 113 4.41 -6.49 13.75
C TRP A 113 5.64 -7.33 14.08
N SER A 114 6.83 -6.77 13.94
CA SER A 114 8.03 -7.36 14.50
C SER A 114 7.91 -7.48 16.03
N PRO A 115 8.39 -8.59 16.63
CA PRO A 115 8.21 -8.86 18.06
C PRO A 115 8.86 -7.81 18.98
N ASN A 116 9.89 -7.11 18.49
CA ASN A 116 10.66 -6.13 19.26
C ASN A 116 10.23 -4.68 19.00
N ILE A 117 9.18 -4.44 18.21
CA ILE A 117 8.68 -3.08 17.98
C ILE A 117 7.99 -2.58 19.26
N ILE A 118 8.50 -1.48 19.82
CA ILE A 118 7.94 -0.88 21.04
C ILE A 118 6.84 0.11 20.66
N ASP A 119 7.14 1.01 19.72
CA ASP A 119 6.18 1.95 19.19
C ASP A 119 5.38 1.33 18.05
N LYS A 120 4.07 1.23 18.24
CA LYS A 120 3.11 0.71 17.25
C LYS A 120 2.25 1.82 16.65
N THR A 121 2.67 3.08 16.80
CA THR A 121 1.99 4.23 16.22
C THR A 121 2.15 4.21 14.70
N ILE A 122 1.03 4.14 14.00
CA ILE A 122 0.99 4.28 12.54
C ILE A 122 0.50 5.71 12.23
N PRO A 123 1.28 6.55 11.53
CA PRO A 123 0.86 7.91 11.21
C PRO A 123 -0.40 7.89 10.34
N HIS A 124 -1.30 8.85 10.54
CA HIS A 124 -2.52 8.97 9.71
C HIS A 124 -2.17 9.30 8.25
N SER A 125 -1.17 10.15 8.06
CA SER A 125 -0.63 10.58 6.77
C SER A 125 0.81 11.04 6.99
N LEU A 126 1.64 10.95 5.95
CA LEU A 126 2.98 11.54 5.93
C LEU A 126 3.03 12.88 5.19
N TYR A 127 1.92 13.33 4.60
CA TYR A 127 1.85 14.61 3.88
C TYR A 127 0.72 15.55 4.35
N LEU A 128 -0.24 15.05 5.11
CA LEU A 128 -1.32 15.85 5.70
C LEU A 128 -1.18 15.91 7.23
N SER A 129 -1.41 17.09 7.78
CA SER A 129 -1.45 17.33 9.24
C SER A 129 -2.84 17.17 9.84
N GLU A 130 -3.90 17.14 9.02
CA GLU A 130 -5.29 17.09 9.46
C GLU A 130 -6.18 16.34 8.45
N LYS A 131 -7.40 16.01 8.89
CA LYS A 131 -8.38 15.28 8.08
C LYS A 131 -8.72 16.07 6.82
N PRO A 132 -8.48 15.52 5.62
CA PRO A 132 -8.84 16.22 4.40
C PRO A 132 -10.35 16.41 4.28
N GLY A 133 -10.79 17.62 3.89
CA GLY A 133 -12.20 17.97 3.82
C GLY A 133 -13.06 17.08 2.91
N PHE A 134 -12.45 16.45 1.88
CA PHE A 134 -13.15 15.52 1.00
C PHE A 134 -13.55 14.19 1.66
N PHE A 135 -13.17 13.95 2.92
CA PHE A 135 -13.73 12.85 3.72
C PHE A 135 -15.13 13.15 4.28
N GLY A 136 -15.54 14.41 4.39
CA GLY A 136 -16.83 14.77 5.00
C GLY A 136 -16.97 14.14 6.39
N ASP A 137 -18.04 13.39 6.61
CA ASP A 137 -18.32 12.73 7.91
C ASP A 137 -17.61 11.39 8.11
N LEU A 138 -16.92 10.86 7.09
CA LEU A 138 -16.21 9.58 7.19
C LEU A 138 -15.05 9.67 8.19
N PRO A 139 -14.72 8.60 8.95
CA PRO A 139 -13.54 8.59 9.80
C PRO A 139 -12.26 8.85 8.98
N TRP A 140 -11.21 9.34 9.63
CA TRP A 140 -9.90 9.48 8.99
C TRP A 140 -8.80 9.15 10.01
N PRO A 141 -7.90 8.19 9.71
CA PRO A 141 -7.85 7.35 8.50
C PRO A 141 -8.95 6.27 8.48
N VAL A 142 -9.16 5.62 7.32
CA VAL A 142 -10.11 4.49 7.14
C VAL A 142 -9.44 3.16 6.80
N ILE A 143 -8.13 3.19 6.58
CA ILE A 143 -7.28 2.03 6.30
C ILE A 143 -6.18 2.01 7.35
N GLY A 144 -5.96 0.85 7.96
CA GLY A 144 -4.89 0.60 8.90
C GLY A 144 -5.24 -0.52 9.87
N ALA A 145 -4.23 -1.34 10.14
CA ALA A 145 -4.36 -2.46 11.06
C ALA A 145 -4.60 -2.05 12.52
N ASP A 146 -4.39 -0.78 12.84
CA ASP A 146 -4.65 -0.13 14.13
C ASP A 146 -6.11 0.34 14.28
N LEU A 147 -6.95 0.19 13.25
CA LEU A 147 -8.33 0.67 13.25
C LEU A 147 -9.33 -0.44 13.59
N ILE A 148 -10.39 -0.08 14.32
CA ILE A 148 -11.47 -0.99 14.76
C ILE A 148 -12.33 -1.50 13.58
N SER A 149 -12.35 -0.74 12.48
CA SER A 149 -13.07 -1.06 11.23
C SER A 149 -12.09 -1.01 10.06
N SER A 150 -11.33 -2.07 9.85
CA SER A 150 -10.46 -2.26 8.68
C SER A 150 -11.26 -2.50 7.38
N GLN A 151 -12.55 -2.12 7.34
CA GLN A 151 -13.43 -2.21 6.18
C GLN A 151 -13.99 -0.84 5.77
N GLY A 152 -13.49 0.26 6.37
CA GLY A 152 -13.88 1.61 5.97
C GLY A 152 -13.51 1.89 4.51
N LYS A 153 -14.43 2.49 3.74
CA LYS A 153 -14.20 2.85 2.34
C LYS A 153 -13.70 4.29 2.24
N ILE A 154 -12.73 4.53 1.34
CA ILE A 154 -12.29 5.89 1.04
C ILE A 154 -13.35 6.65 0.23
N PRO A 155 -13.40 8.00 0.30
CA PRO A 155 -14.35 8.80 -0.48
C PRO A 155 -14.34 8.49 -1.98
N ALA A 156 -13.18 8.18 -2.56
CA ALA A 156 -13.06 7.82 -3.97
C ALA A 156 -13.81 6.52 -4.32
N GLN A 157 -13.73 5.52 -3.45
CA GLN A 157 -14.43 4.24 -3.60
C GLN A 157 -15.95 4.43 -3.50
N ILE A 158 -16.42 5.16 -2.48
CA ILE A 158 -17.85 5.44 -2.30
C ILE A 158 -18.42 6.17 -3.52
N ARG A 159 -17.68 7.15 -4.07
CA ARG A 159 -18.11 7.86 -5.28
C ARG A 159 -18.11 7.00 -6.53
N PHE A 160 -17.28 5.95 -6.60
CA PHE A 160 -17.26 5.04 -7.74
C PHE A 160 -18.45 4.06 -7.67
N GLU A 161 -18.71 3.49 -6.50
CA GLU A 161 -19.75 2.46 -6.30
C GLU A 161 -21.18 3.01 -6.37
N ASN A 162 -21.37 4.30 -6.10
CA ASN A 162 -22.68 4.97 -6.17
C ASN A 162 -22.95 5.65 -7.53
N ARG A 163 -22.27 5.23 -8.60
CA ARG A 163 -22.49 5.75 -9.95
C ARG A 163 -23.68 5.11 -10.64
#